data_AF-A0A3N7ENK9-F1
#
_entry.id   AF-A0A3N7ENK9-F1
#
_cell.length_a   1.000
_cell.length_b   1.000
_cell.length_c   1.000
_cell.angle_alpha   90.00
_cell.angle_beta   90.00
_cell.angle_gamma   90.00
#
_symmetry.space_group_name_H-M   'P 1'
#
loop_
_entity.id
_entity.type
_entity.pdbx_description
1 polymer ?
#
loop_
_entity_poly.entity_id
_entity_poly.type
_entity_poly.pdbx_seq_one_letter_code
_entity_poly.pdbx_strand_id
1 'polypeptide(L)'
;MDWGFVHKAWEKWTSINVGSSTGEPLKAALLINYDPNAPSRLLSIIAEQEGINAVPTEVSQFVDFVKRNKLHSENFTIGQNQCL
;
A
#
# COMPACT_ATOMS: atom_id res chain seq x y z
N MET A 1 -13.78 -8.79 -12.69
CA MET A 1 -13.85 -7.79 -11.61
C MET A 1 -13.98 -6.44 -12.27
N ASP A 2 -14.95 -5.62 -11.85
CA ASP A 2 -15.08 -4.24 -12.36
C ASP A 2 -14.12 -3.35 -11.57
N TRP A 3 -12.99 -3.02 -12.19
CA TRP A 3 -11.96 -2.18 -11.59
C TRP A 3 -12.45 -0.75 -11.30
N GLY A 4 -13.41 -0.23 -12.09
CA GLY A 4 -14.02 1.07 -11.84
C GLY A 4 -14.88 1.08 -10.59
N PHE A 5 -15.60 -0.01 -10.32
CA PHE A 5 -16.31 -0.20 -9.05
C PHE A 5 -15.34 -0.36 -7.87
N VAL A 6 -14.30 -1.19 -8.00
CA VAL A 6 -13.29 -1.40 -6.94
C VAL A 6 -12.62 -0.10 -6.56
N HIS A 7 -12.21 0.71 -7.54
CA HIS A 7 -11.56 2.00 -7.29
C HIS A 7 -12.51 2.97 -6.56
N LYS A 8 -13.76 3.12 -7.03
CA LYS A 8 -14.76 3.97 -6.35
C LYS A 8 -15.07 3.51 -4.93
N ALA A 9 -15.18 2.21 -4.71
CA ALA A 9 -15.42 1.64 -3.40
C ALA A 9 -14.22 1.88 -2.47
N TRP A 10 -13.00 1.72 -2.99
CA TRP A 10 -11.77 2.00 -2.27
C TRP A 10 -11.65 3.48 -1.88
N GLU A 11 -11.83 4.40 -2.83
CA GLU A 11 -11.83 5.86 -2.58
C GLU A 11 -12.83 6.28 -1.48
N LYS A 12 -14.04 5.72 -1.54
CA LYS A 12 -15.04 5.99 -0.52
C LYS A 12 -14.63 5.42 0.84
N TRP A 13 -14.03 4.23 0.87
CA TRP A 13 -13.61 3.61 2.12
C TRP A 13 -12.42 4.37 2.73
N THR A 14 -11.41 4.74 1.94
CA THR A 14 -10.21 5.44 2.41
C THR A 14 -10.55 6.80 3.00
N SER A 15 -11.36 7.61 2.31
CA SER A 15 -11.79 8.94 2.78
C SER A 15 -12.50 8.94 4.13
N ILE A 16 -13.13 7.82 4.52
CA ILE A 16 -13.85 7.69 5.78
C ILE A 16 -12.99 7.04 6.88
N ASN A 17 -12.14 6.08 6.51
CA ASN A 17 -11.52 5.17 7.47
C ASN A 17 -10.01 5.38 7.64
N VAL A 18 -9.36 6.04 6.67
CA VAL A 18 -7.91 6.25 6.66
C VAL A 18 -7.70 7.76 6.59
N GLY A 19 -7.22 8.34 7.69
CA GLY A 19 -7.08 9.78 7.84
C GLY A 19 -6.58 10.13 9.23
N SER A 20 -5.89 11.26 9.38
CA SER A 20 -5.43 11.70 10.69
C SER A 20 -6.61 12.19 11.52
N SER A 21 -6.66 11.81 12.80
CA SER A 21 -7.57 12.43 13.78
C SER A 21 -7.34 13.93 13.94
N THR A 22 -6.20 14.46 13.47
CA THR A 22 -5.87 15.89 13.44
C THR A 22 -6.37 16.62 12.18
N GLY A 23 -7.05 15.93 11.26
CA GLY A 23 -7.68 16.53 10.08
C GLY A 23 -6.77 16.72 8.87
N GLU A 24 -5.52 16.28 8.92
CA GLU A 24 -4.66 16.28 7.73
C GLU A 24 -5.08 15.15 6.76
N PRO A 25 -5.31 15.47 5.47
CA PRO A 25 -5.64 14.47 4.48
C PRO A 25 -4.44 13.56 4.24
N LEU A 26 -4.69 12.27 4.07
CA LEU A 26 -3.65 11.35 3.63
C LEU A 26 -3.14 11.75 2.25
N LYS A 27 -1.83 11.57 2.06
CA LYS A 27 -1.20 11.73 0.74
C LYS A 27 -1.49 10.55 -0.18
N ALA A 28 -1.80 9.38 0.38
CA ALA A 28 -1.93 8.12 -0.35
C ALA A 28 -2.52 6.99 0.53
N ALA A 29 -3.23 6.04 -0.08
CA ALA A 29 -3.63 4.76 0.50
C ALA A 29 -3.55 3.60 -0.52
N LEU A 30 -3.06 2.45 -0.08
CA LEU A 30 -2.89 1.24 -0.90
C LEU A 30 -3.46 0.01 -0.17
N LEU A 31 -4.18 -0.84 -0.89
CA LEU A 31 -4.65 -2.15 -0.40
C LEU A 31 -3.85 -3.27 -1.10
N ILE A 32 -3.08 -4.01 -0.32
CA ILE A 32 -2.21 -5.09 -0.81
C ILE A 32 -2.83 -6.43 -0.45
N ASN A 33 -3.01 -7.32 -1.43
CA ASN A 33 -3.27 -8.73 -1.13
C ASN A 33 -1.97 -9.40 -0.73
N TYR A 34 -1.86 -9.82 0.53
CA TYR A 34 -0.70 -10.56 0.99
C TYR A 34 -1.10 -11.95 1.47
N ASP A 35 -0.57 -12.98 0.80
CA ASP A 35 -0.62 -14.36 1.25
C ASP A 35 0.81 -14.82 1.59
N PRO A 36 1.12 -15.11 2.86
CA PRO A 36 2.46 -15.55 3.27
C PRO A 36 2.87 -16.92 2.70
N ASN A 37 1.91 -17.73 2.25
CA ASN A 37 2.15 -19.07 1.70
C ASN A 37 2.16 -19.06 0.16
N ALA A 38 1.75 -17.97 -0.48
CA ALA A 38 1.79 -17.84 -1.93
C ALA A 38 3.23 -17.62 -2.44
N PRO A 39 3.54 -18.01 -3.70
CA PRO A 39 4.81 -17.69 -4.33
C PRO A 39 5.14 -16.19 -4.22
N SER A 40 6.35 -15.86 -3.78
CA SER A 40 6.79 -14.48 -3.47
C SER A 40 6.61 -13.46 -4.59
N ARG A 41 6.46 -13.94 -5.83
CA ARG A 41 6.28 -13.12 -7.04
C ARG A 41 4.83 -12.65 -7.26
N LEU A 42 3.88 -13.14 -6.46
CA LEU A 42 2.45 -12.84 -6.59
C LEU A 42 1.98 -11.83 -5.53
N LEU A 43 2.63 -10.68 -5.46
CA LEU A 43 2.03 -9.55 -4.77
C LEU A 43 1.08 -8.84 -5.73
N SER A 44 -0.20 -8.85 -5.38
CA SER A 44 -1.24 -8.15 -6.14
C SER A 44 -1.73 -6.96 -5.34
N ILE A 45 -1.58 -5.76 -5.91
CA ILE A 45 -2.31 -4.59 -5.44
C ILE A 45 -3.79 -4.82 -5.78
N ILE A 46 -4.65 -4.77 -4.76
CA ILE A 46 -6.11 -4.94 -4.93
C ILE A 46 -6.75 -3.59 -5.26
N ALA A 47 -6.25 -2.50 -4.66
CA ALA A 47 -6.75 -1.16 -4.93
C ALA A 47 -5.70 -0.12 -4.54
N GLU A 48 -5.58 0.93 -5.33
CA GLU A 48 -4.78 2.12 -5.03
C GLU A 48 -5.67 3.36 -5.07
N GLN A 49 -5.36 4.35 -4.24
CA GLN A 49 -5.97 5.67 -4.30
C GLN A 49 -5.52 6.40 -5.57
N GLU A 50 -6.39 7.22 -6.15
CA GLU A 50 -6.11 8.01 -7.34
C GLU A 50 -4.88 8.91 -7.13
N GLY A 51 -3.97 8.91 -8.11
CA GLY A 51 -2.73 9.68 -8.07
C GLY A 51 -1.54 8.95 -7.45
N ILE A 52 -1.71 7.74 -6.93
CA ILE A 52 -0.60 6.84 -6.58
C ILE A 52 -0.21 6.03 -7.82
N ASN A 53 1.09 5.80 -7.97
CA ASN A 53 1.61 4.83 -8.93
C ASN A 53 2.54 3.87 -8.19
N ALA A 54 1.97 2.89 -7.50
CA ALA A 54 2.74 1.96 -6.69
C ALA A 54 3.33 0.86 -7.57
N VAL A 55 4.67 0.80 -7.64
CA VAL A 55 5.35 -0.20 -8.47
C VAL A 55 5.41 -1.54 -7.73
N PRO A 56 5.09 -2.69 -8.37
CA PRO A 56 5.09 -4.00 -7.71
C PRO A 56 6.41 -4.34 -6.98
N THR A 57 7.56 -3.92 -7.52
CA THR A 57 8.87 -4.12 -6.90
C THR A 57 9.02 -3.38 -5.57
N GLU A 58 8.55 -2.13 -5.49
CA GLU A 58 8.58 -1.31 -4.27
C GLU A 58 7.66 -1.89 -3.19
N VAL A 59 6.45 -2.29 -3.59
CA VAL A 59 5.50 -2.96 -2.71
C VAL A 59 6.07 -4.29 -2.18
N SER A 60 6.81 -5.02 -3.02
CA SER A 60 7.49 -6.25 -2.61
C SER A 60 8.59 -5.98 -1.59
N GLN A 61 9.40 -4.94 -1.80
CA GLN A 61 10.42 -4.53 -0.83
C GLN A 61 9.81 -4.13 0.51
N PHE A 62 8.70 -3.37 0.50
CA PHE A 62 7.96 -3.02 1.71
C PHE A 62 7.46 -4.26 2.45
N VAL A 63 6.83 -5.20 1.75
CA VAL A 63 6.32 -6.43 2.36
C VAL A 63 7.47 -7.26 2.94
N ASP A 64 8.58 -7.41 2.23
CA ASP A 64 9.75 -8.12 2.74
C ASP A 64 10.38 -7.42 3.95
N PHE A 65 10.38 -6.09 3.99
CA PHE A 65 10.77 -5.30 5.16
C PHE A 65 9.88 -5.59 6.37
N VAL A 66 8.55 -5.60 6.19
CA VAL A 66 7.60 -5.96 7.27
C VAL A 66 7.84 -7.39 7.75
N LYS A 67 8.07 -8.35 6.85
CA LYS A 67 8.36 -9.75 7.22
C LYS A 67 9.64 -9.90 8.05
N ARG A 68 10.69 -9.15 7.71
CA ARG A 68 11.96 -9.20 8.46
C ARG A 68 11.81 -8.61 9.86
N ASN A 69 10.80 -7.77 10.09
CA ASN A 69 10.47 -7.17 11.39
C ASN A 69 11.67 -6.45 12.03
N LYS A 70 12.50 -5.80 11.20
CA LYS A 70 13.68 -5.02 11.60
C LYS A 70 13.44 -3.53 11.42
N LEU A 71 12.28 -3.07 11.90
CA LEU A 71 11.79 -1.70 11.68
C LEU A 71 12.78 -0.62 12.14
N HIS A 72 13.63 -0.90 13.13
CA HIS A 72 14.57 0.07 13.68
C HIS A 72 15.91 0.16 12.95
N SER A 73 16.17 -0.70 11.96
CA SER A 73 17.49 -0.81 11.31
C SER A 73 17.43 -0.90 9.79
N GLU A 74 16.25 -1.03 9.22
CA GLU A 74 16.03 -1.14 7.78
C GLU A 74 15.11 -0.04 7.29
N ASN A 75 15.10 0.19 5.99
CA ASN A 75 14.23 1.16 5.34
C ASN A 75 13.61 0.53 4.09
N PHE A 76 12.55 1.15 3.60
CA PHE A 76 11.93 0.82 2.32
C PHE A 76 11.60 2.10 1.57
N THR A 77 11.33 1.97 0.27
CA THR A 77 10.97 3.09 -0.59
C THR A 77 9.61 2.82 -1.22
N ILE A 78 8.74 3.84 -1.24
CA ILE A 78 7.51 3.85 -2.05
C ILE A 78 7.52 5.13 -2.89
N GLY A 79 7.57 4.97 -4.21
CA GLY A 79 7.81 6.05 -5.16
C GLY A 79 9.14 6.76 -4.87
N GLN A 80 9.07 8.07 -4.61
CA GLN A 80 10.24 8.89 -4.28
C GLN A 80 10.50 9.02 -2.78
N ASN A 81 9.66 8.42 -1.93
CA ASN A 81 9.76 8.57 -0.48
C ASN A 81 10.51 7.38 0.11
N GLN A 82 11.62 7.66 0.79
CA GLN A 82 12.27 6.70 1.68
C GLN A 82 11.62 6.76 3.06
N CYS A 83 11.14 5.63 3.55
CA CYS A 83 10.53 5.48 4.87
C CYS A 83 11.52 4.79 5.81
N LEU A 84 11.74 5.42 6.97
CA LEU A 84 12.62 4.96 8.05
C LEU A 84 11.80 4.25 9.16
#